data_AF-A0A4C2E9Q5-F1
#
_entry.id   AF-A0A4C2E9Q5-F1
#
_cell.length_a   1.000
_cell.length_b   1.000
_cell.length_c   1.000
_cell.angle_alpha   90.00
_cell.angle_beta   90.00
_cell.angle_gamma   90.00
#
_symmetry.space_group_name_H-M   'P 1'
#
loop_
_entity.id
_entity.type
_entity.pdbx_description
1 polymer ?
#
loop_
_entity_poly.entity_id
_entity_poly.type
_entity_poly.pdbx_seq_one_letter_code
_entity_poly.pdbx_strand_id
1 'polypeptide(L)'
;MRFPFRYTRAQLEVFRFSFCLLAPVGVMYYVGTDTDKKLNVPGFYPDPESLNKIPKEPYEIKAELARMKKERLEKRLRLEKRLAEQGIDIEAEKNEIRKELRQGRA
;
A
#
# COMPACT_ATOMS: atom_id res chain seq x y z
N MET A 1 6.22 -60.36 9.89
CA MET A 1 5.21 -59.89 10.87
C MET A 1 3.83 -60.05 10.25
N ARG A 2 2.98 -60.96 10.76
CA ARG A 2 1.58 -61.07 10.32
C ARG A 2 0.76 -60.11 11.18
N PHE A 3 0.23 -59.05 10.57
CA PHE A 3 -0.67 -58.13 11.27
C PHE A 3 -1.96 -58.88 11.67
N PRO A 4 -2.42 -58.79 12.93
CA PRO A 4 -3.53 -59.60 13.44
C PRO A 4 -4.92 -59.05 13.09
N PHE A 5 -5.01 -57.99 12.28
CA PHE A 5 -6.27 -57.28 12.04
C PHE A 5 -6.89 -57.65 10.69
N ARG A 6 -8.11 -58.21 10.73
CA ARG A 6 -8.96 -58.39 9.55
C ARG A 6 -9.76 -57.10 9.31
N TYR A 7 -9.28 -56.24 8.42
CA TYR A 7 -10.02 -55.05 8.01
C TYR A 7 -11.01 -55.38 6.89
N THR A 8 -12.25 -54.90 7.03
CA THR A 8 -13.25 -54.98 5.95
C THR A 8 -13.07 -53.84 4.96
N ARG A 9 -13.53 -54.02 3.71
CA ARG A 9 -13.47 -52.98 2.67
C ARG A 9 -14.16 -51.68 3.10
N ALA A 10 -15.32 -51.81 3.75
CA ALA A 10 -16.06 -50.68 4.30
C ALA A 10 -15.25 -49.89 5.36
N GLN A 11 -14.48 -50.56 6.23
CA GLN A 11 -13.62 -49.87 7.20
C GLN A 11 -12.52 -49.05 6.53
N LEU A 12 -11.95 -49.54 5.42
CA LEU A 12 -10.93 -48.80 4.66
C LEU A 12 -11.54 -47.61 3.90
N GLU A 13 -12.76 -47.75 3.40
CA GLU A 13 -13.49 -46.65 2.75
C GLU A 13 -13.85 -45.54 3.73
N VAL A 14 -14.33 -45.90 4.93
CA VAL A 14 -14.59 -44.92 6.01
C VAL A 14 -13.28 -44.23 6.43
N PHE A 15 -12.19 -44.98 6.59
CA PHE A 15 -10.89 -44.39 6.90
C PHE A 15 -10.43 -43.40 5.81
N ARG A 16 -10.52 -43.78 4.53
CA ARG A 16 -10.16 -42.90 3.41
C ARG A 16 -11.01 -41.62 3.42
N PHE A 17 -12.31 -41.76 3.61
CA PHE A 17 -13.24 -40.63 3.67
C PHE A 17 -12.92 -39.68 4.84
N SER A 18 -12.77 -40.23 6.06
CA SER A 18 -12.41 -39.45 7.24
C SER A 18 -11.05 -38.76 7.08
N PHE A 19 -10.05 -39.44 6.50
CA PHE A 19 -8.75 -38.84 6.25
C PHE A 19 -8.85 -37.67 5.25
N CYS A 20 -9.58 -37.85 4.14
CA CYS A 20 -9.79 -36.80 3.15
C CYS A 20 -10.52 -35.58 3.72
N LEU A 21 -11.41 -35.76 4.71
CA LEU A 21 -12.08 -34.65 5.38
C LEU A 21 -11.21 -34.00 6.46
N LEU A 22 -10.59 -34.79 7.33
CA LEU A 22 -9.85 -34.28 8.49
C LEU A 22 -8.49 -33.69 8.11
N ALA A 23 -7.84 -34.19 7.06
CA ALA A 23 -6.54 -33.69 6.62
C ALA A 23 -6.56 -32.18 6.28
N PRO A 24 -7.43 -31.68 5.37
CA PRO A 24 -7.48 -30.25 5.07
C PRO A 24 -7.95 -29.41 6.27
N VAL A 25 -8.92 -29.89 7.05
CA VAL A 25 -9.41 -29.20 8.25
C VAL A 25 -8.30 -29.04 9.29
N GLY A 26 -7.51 -30.09 9.52
CA GLY A 26 -6.36 -30.06 10.43
C GLY A 26 -5.26 -29.11 9.96
N VAL A 27 -4.96 -29.11 8.66
CA VAL A 27 -4.00 -28.16 8.08
C VAL A 27 -4.48 -26.72 8.24
N MET A 28 -5.76 -26.44 7.97
CA MET A 28 -6.34 -25.11 8.16
C MET A 28 -6.39 -24.70 9.63
N TYR A 29 -6.69 -25.61 10.56
CA TYR A 29 -6.67 -25.29 11.99
C TYR A 29 -5.25 -24.99 12.48
N TYR A 30 -4.26 -25.76 12.02
CA TYR A 30 -2.88 -25.56 12.40
C TYR A 30 -2.30 -24.28 11.77
N VAL A 31 -2.45 -24.10 10.46
CA VAL A 31 -1.86 -22.96 9.75
C VAL A 31 -2.68 -21.68 9.95
N GLY A 32 -4.00 -21.79 9.94
CA GLY A 32 -4.95 -20.68 9.92
C GLY A 32 -5.06 -19.87 11.21
N THR A 33 -4.70 -20.44 12.36
CA THR A 33 -4.77 -19.75 13.66
C THR A 33 -3.69 -18.68 13.83
N ASP A 34 -2.50 -18.88 13.25
CA ASP A 34 -1.36 -17.96 13.34
C ASP A 34 -0.59 -17.95 12.00
N THR A 35 -1.26 -17.60 10.91
CA THR A 35 -0.65 -17.55 9.56
C THR A 35 0.51 -16.59 9.50
N ASP A 36 0.39 -15.42 10.11
CA ASP A 36 1.44 -14.40 10.13
C ASP A 36 2.70 -14.96 10.78
N LYS A 37 2.62 -15.47 12.02
CA LYS A 37 3.81 -16.00 12.70
C LYS A 37 4.46 -17.20 11.99
N LYS A 38 3.67 -18.04 11.31
CA LYS A 38 4.13 -19.30 10.69
C LYS A 38 4.62 -19.14 9.25
N LEU A 39 4.09 -18.17 8.51
CA LEU A 39 4.38 -17.95 7.09
C LEU A 39 5.09 -16.63 6.82
N ASN A 40 5.25 -15.75 7.83
CA ASN A 40 5.98 -14.50 7.65
C ASN A 40 7.46 -14.78 7.36
N VAL A 41 7.98 -14.13 6.33
CA VAL A 41 9.39 -14.21 5.97
C VAL A 41 10.14 -13.05 6.63
N PRO A 42 11.31 -13.31 7.26
CA PRO A 42 12.06 -12.26 7.92
C PRO A 42 12.47 -11.19 6.91
N GLY A 43 12.10 -9.93 7.18
CA GLY A 43 12.39 -8.81 6.29
C GLY A 43 11.44 -8.66 5.09
N PHE A 44 10.26 -9.30 5.10
CA PHE A 44 9.25 -9.08 4.05
C PHE A 44 8.81 -7.62 3.96
N TYR A 45 8.54 -7.01 5.11
CA TYR A 45 8.12 -5.63 5.20
C TYR A 45 9.33 -4.71 5.42
N PRO A 46 9.35 -3.53 4.77
CA PRO A 46 10.30 -2.48 5.12
C PRO A 46 10.18 -2.16 6.60
N ASP A 47 11.32 -1.92 7.24
CA ASP A 47 11.37 -1.56 8.65
C ASP A 47 10.42 -0.36 8.92
N PRO A 48 9.49 -0.43 9.90
CA PRO A 48 8.56 0.65 10.21
C PRO A 48 9.24 2.01 10.46
N GLU A 49 10.52 2.03 10.85
CA GLU A 49 11.27 3.29 10.97
C GLU A 49 11.71 3.88 9.63
N SER A 50 11.93 3.05 8.62
CA SER A 50 12.23 3.47 7.25
C SER A 50 11.01 4.04 6.51
N LEU A 51 9.80 3.78 6.99
CA LEU A 51 8.58 4.29 6.39
C LEU A 51 8.39 5.78 6.71
N ASN A 52 7.82 6.51 5.75
CA ASN A 52 7.45 7.90 5.97
C ASN A 52 6.38 7.98 7.07
N LYS A 53 6.75 8.55 8.24
CA LYS A 53 5.88 8.70 9.40
C LYS A 53 4.95 9.88 9.15
N ILE A 54 3.73 9.59 8.69
CA ILE A 54 2.70 10.61 8.54
C ILE A 54 2.33 11.13 9.94
N PRO A 55 2.35 12.46 10.17
CA PRO A 55 1.93 13.03 11.45
C PRO A 55 0.48 12.64 11.74
N LYS A 56 0.21 12.06 12.90
CA LYS A 56 -1.13 11.60 13.29
C LYS A 56 -1.90 12.64 14.10
N GLU A 57 -1.16 13.50 14.80
CA GLU A 57 -1.77 14.49 15.69
C GLU A 57 -2.19 15.77 14.95
N PRO A 58 -3.34 16.38 15.29
CA PRO A 58 -3.85 17.56 14.57
C PRO A 58 -2.91 18.77 14.56
N TYR A 59 -2.12 18.95 15.62
CA TYR A 59 -1.18 20.07 15.72
C TYR A 59 0.06 19.85 14.83
N GLU A 60 0.58 18.62 14.76
CA GLU A 60 1.70 18.25 13.89
C GLU A 60 1.30 18.38 12.41
N ILE A 61 0.08 17.96 12.06
CA ILE A 61 -0.48 18.12 10.71
C ILE A 61 -0.50 19.59 10.30
N LYS A 62 -0.95 20.50 11.20
CA LYS A 62 -0.98 21.94 10.91
C LYS A 62 0.42 22.52 10.71
N ALA A 63 1.39 22.10 11.52
CA ALA A 63 2.77 22.53 11.39
C ALA A 63 3.39 22.07 10.06
N GLU A 64 3.16 20.80 9.69
CA GLU A 64 3.66 20.23 8.45
C GLU A 64 3.00 20.89 7.23
N LEU A 65 1.69 21.16 7.27
CA LEU A 65 1.00 21.93 6.24
C LEU A 65 1.55 23.35 6.09
N ALA A 66 1.88 24.02 7.20
CA ALA A 66 2.50 25.34 7.16
C ALA A 66 3.89 25.29 6.52
N ARG A 67 4.70 24.26 6.84
CA ARG A 67 5.99 24.00 6.20
C ARG A 67 5.84 23.82 4.68
N MET A 68 4.92 22.95 4.26
CA MET A 68 4.66 22.69 2.83
C MET A 68 4.18 23.95 2.08
N LYS A 69 3.36 24.80 2.72
CA LYS A 69 2.91 26.06 2.11
C LYS A 69 4.06 27.04 1.88
N LYS A 70 4.97 27.17 2.86
CA LYS A 70 6.17 28.01 2.74
C LYS A 70 7.08 27.52 1.62
N GLU A 71 7.37 26.22 1.58
CA GLU A 71 8.23 25.63 0.55
C GLU A 71 7.63 25.81 -0.86
N ARG A 72 6.31 25.65 -1.00
CA ARG A 72 5.62 25.92 -2.27
C ARG A 72 5.76 27.38 -2.69
N LEU A 73 5.59 28.32 -1.77
CA LEU A 73 5.71 29.74 -2.07
C LEU A 73 7.14 30.09 -2.50
N GLU A 74 8.15 29.58 -1.79
CA GLU A 74 9.56 29.79 -2.16
C GLU A 74 9.89 29.20 -3.53
N LYS A 75 9.41 28.00 -3.84
CA LYS A 75 9.59 27.39 -5.18
C LYS A 75 8.94 28.25 -6.26
N ARG A 76 7.73 28.76 -6.03
CA ARG A 76 7.06 29.68 -6.98
C ARG A 76 7.87 30.96 -7.21
N LEU A 77 8.32 31.60 -6.14
CA LEU A 77 9.13 32.82 -6.24
C LEU A 77 10.47 32.57 -6.95
N ARG A 78 11.12 31.43 -6.70
CA ARG A 78 12.35 31.03 -7.41
C ARG A 78 12.11 30.81 -8.89
N LEU A 79 10.99 30.18 -9.26
CA LEU A 79 10.61 29.98 -10.65
C LEU A 79 10.32 31.33 -11.32
N GLU A 80 9.49 32.18 -10.71
CA GLU A 80 9.16 33.51 -11.23
C GLU A 80 10.42 34.36 -11.49
N LYS A 81 11.40 34.32 -10.58
CA LYS A 81 12.70 35.00 -10.79
C LYS A 81 13.48 34.44 -11.99
N ARG A 82 13.58 33.11 -12.12
CA ARG A 82 14.27 32.47 -13.24
C ARG A 82 13.61 32.80 -14.59
N LEU A 83 12.29 32.88 -14.62
CA LEU A 83 11.56 33.20 -15.85
C LEU A 83 11.67 34.69 -16.20
N ALA A 84 11.69 35.57 -15.20
CA ALA A 84 11.98 37.00 -15.40
C ALA A 84 13.39 37.24 -15.95
N GLU A 85 14.39 36.50 -15.47
CA GLU A 85 15.76 36.52 -16.03
C GLU A 85 15.83 36.03 -17.49
N GLN A 86 14.92 35.14 -17.88
CA GLN A 86 14.77 34.65 -19.26
C GLN A 86 13.91 35.56 -20.15
N GLY A 87 13.41 36.68 -19.63
CA GLY A 87 12.64 37.67 -20.39
C GLY A 87 11.23 37.21 -20.79
N ILE A 88 10.71 36.14 -20.18
CA ILE A 88 9.36 35.62 -20.44
C ILE A 88 8.38 36.31 -19.49
N ASP A 89 7.45 37.11 -20.03
CA ASP A 89 6.40 37.77 -19.24
C ASP A 89 5.23 36.81 -18.97
N ILE A 90 5.24 36.22 -17.78
CA ILE A 90 4.24 35.26 -17.29
C ILE A 90 2.82 35.83 -17.27
N GLU A 91 2.68 37.14 -17.05
CA GLU A 91 1.38 37.78 -16.89
C GLU A 91 0.69 37.98 -18.26
N ALA A 92 1.48 38.26 -19.30
CA ALA A 92 1.00 38.35 -20.68
C ALA A 92 0.53 36.98 -21.18
N GLU A 93 1.34 35.93 -21.00
CA GLU A 93 1.03 34.56 -21.43
C GLU A 93 -0.20 33.99 -20.71
N LYS A 94 -0.32 34.21 -19.39
CA LYS A 94 -1.52 33.84 -18.62
C LYS A 94 -2.79 34.52 -19.11
N ASN A 95 -2.70 35.80 -19.48
CA ASN A 95 -3.84 36.56 -19.96
C ASN A 95 -4.30 36.07 -21.34
N GLU A 96 -3.37 35.65 -22.20
CA GLU A 96 -3.71 35.01 -23.48
C GLU A 96 -4.37 33.64 -23.26
N ILE A 97 -3.76 32.76 -22.46
CA ILE A 97 -4.35 31.44 -22.13
C ILE A 97 -5.75 31.59 -21.50
N ARG A 98 -5.95 32.56 -20.60
CA ARG A 98 -7.25 32.82 -19.98
C ARG A 98 -8.29 33.35 -20.98
N LYS A 99 -7.87 34.11 -22.00
CA LYS A 99 -8.75 34.54 -23.10
C LYS A 99 -9.10 33.36 -24.00
N GLU A 100 -8.15 32.49 -24.33
CA GLU A 100 -8.39 31.28 -25.13
C GLU A 100 -9.35 30.31 -24.42
N LEU A 101 -9.16 30.06 -23.12
CA LEU A 101 -10.07 29.25 -22.30
C LEU A 101 -11.48 29.85 -22.22
N ARG A 102 -11.60 31.19 -22.15
CA ARG A 102 -12.89 31.90 -22.21
C ARG A 102 -13.56 31.85 -23.58
N GLN A 103 -12.77 31.77 -24.65
CA GLN A 103 -13.25 31.69 -26.03
C GLN A 103 -13.56 30.25 -26.48
N GLY A 104 -13.37 29.25 -25.63
CA GLY A 104 -13.83 27.88 -25.89
C GLY A 104 -13.14 27.19 -27.08
N ARG A 105 -11.89 27.55 -27.38
CA ARG A 105 -11.03 26.78 -28.29
C ARG A 105 -10.11 25.88 -27.48
N ALA A 106 -10.65 24.75 -27.04
CA ALA A 106 -9.91 23.56 -26.63
C ALA A 106 -10.76 22.34 -27.01
#